data_AF-A0A2V9T699-F1
#
_entry.id   AF-A0A2V9T699-F1
#
_cell.length_a   1.000
_cell.length_b   1.000
_cell.length_c   1.000
_cell.angle_alpha   90.00
_cell.angle_beta   90.00
_cell.angle_gamma   90.00
#
_symmetry.space_group_name_H-M   'P 1'
#
loop_
_entity.id
_entity.type
_entity.pdbx_description
1 polymer ?
#
loop_
_entity_poly.entity_id
_entity_poly.type
_entity_poly.pdbx_seq_one_letter_code
_entity_poly.pdbx_strand_id
1 'polypeptide(L)'
;MATGRIVRMPWLDAFMRGHVGLPLNVKETHFFARNYQQGLMWYERHFLHCAAEPVVGEICAAYFENPQARERIRTHIPNCKIICTLRDPVERLYSYYKLMRHNGRTELPFEEALVRHNQMMASSRYALHVRDWQMDFGSRNVLVVLNDDLQTDPQAYLNSITDFIGIGRIAFREAVVASSNANSIDVAPRSARLARSARQFKFWLRTRRMYRTQRLLTKAGIWQFCFGGGPAFPPLDPSVKWRLRDLLRPEVEMLENLLDRDLSNWKNATTQASTAASCKITQAD
;
A
#
# COMPACT_ATOMS: atom_id res chain seq x y z
N MET A 1 11.75 -18.07 14.02
CA MET A 1 10.81 -18.09 12.86
C MET A 1 10.16 -16.73 12.72
N ALA A 2 10.76 -15.83 11.93
CA ALA A 2 10.18 -14.52 11.64
C ALA A 2 9.36 -14.64 10.34
N THR A 3 8.08 -15.01 10.44
CA THR A 3 7.13 -14.78 9.35
C THR A 3 7.06 -13.27 9.13
N GLY A 4 7.66 -12.80 8.02
CA GLY A 4 7.62 -11.40 7.60
C GLY A 4 6.18 -10.92 7.54
N ARG A 5 5.78 -10.13 8.55
CA ARG A 5 4.46 -9.53 8.63
C ARG A 5 4.41 -8.41 7.60
N ILE A 6 3.75 -8.66 6.47
CA ILE A 6 3.53 -7.65 5.43
C ILE A 6 2.56 -6.60 5.99
N VAL A 7 3.11 -5.51 6.54
CA VAL A 7 2.29 -4.41 7.02
C VAL A 7 1.81 -3.57 5.84
N ARG A 8 0.50 -3.36 5.74
CA ARG A 8 -0.18 -2.60 4.67
C ARG A 8 -0.61 -1.23 5.18
N MET A 9 -0.91 -0.29 4.29
CA MET A 9 -1.43 1.05 4.65
C MET A 9 -2.68 1.16 5.58
N PRO A 10 -3.54 0.13 5.84
CA PRO A 10 -4.66 0.29 6.77
C PRO A 10 -4.32 0.73 8.20
N TRP A 11 -3.10 0.48 8.68
CA TRP A 11 -2.77 0.81 10.07
C TRP A 11 -2.57 2.32 10.25
N LEU A 12 -1.95 3.05 9.30
CA LEU A 12 -1.77 4.50 9.41
C LEU A 12 -3.12 5.22 9.51
N ASP A 13 -4.07 4.83 8.66
CA ASP A 13 -5.46 5.29 8.74
C ASP A 13 -6.06 5.02 10.13
N ALA A 14 -5.84 3.84 10.71
CA ALA A 14 -6.35 3.49 12.02
C ALA A 14 -5.72 4.29 13.18
N PHE A 15 -4.42 4.61 13.11
CA PHE A 15 -3.75 5.45 14.11
C PHE A 15 -4.10 6.94 13.98
N MET A 16 -4.33 7.43 12.75
CA MET A 16 -4.64 8.84 12.52
C MET A 16 -6.11 9.18 12.80
N ARG A 17 -7.01 8.19 12.73
CA ARG A 17 -8.42 8.38 13.11
C ARG A 17 -8.54 8.80 14.57
N GLY A 18 -9.11 9.98 14.81
CA GLY A 18 -9.24 10.59 16.12
C GLY A 18 -8.14 11.58 16.49
N HIS A 19 -7.14 11.77 15.61
CA HIS A 19 -6.06 12.74 15.77
C HIS A 19 -5.90 13.69 14.56
N VAL A 20 -6.44 13.29 13.40
CA VAL A 20 -6.45 14.03 12.14
C VAL A 20 -7.82 13.90 11.49
N GLY A 21 -8.31 14.98 10.89
CA GLY A 21 -9.51 14.96 10.06
C GLY A 21 -9.28 14.14 8.77
N LEU A 22 -9.96 12.99 8.67
CA LEU A 22 -9.88 12.09 7.52
C LEU A 22 -11.24 12.00 6.79
N PRO A 23 -11.29 11.56 5.52
CA PRO A 23 -12.55 11.48 4.77
C PRO A 23 -13.64 10.66 5.47
N LEU A 24 -14.87 11.18 5.48
CA LEU A 24 -16.03 10.45 5.99
C LEU A 24 -16.48 9.37 5.00
N ASN A 25 -16.89 8.20 5.51
CA ASN A 25 -17.53 7.11 4.77
C ASN A 25 -16.69 6.43 3.67
N VAL A 26 -15.46 6.89 3.42
CA VAL A 26 -14.54 6.30 2.46
C VAL A 26 -13.14 6.24 3.03
N LYS A 27 -12.38 5.22 2.65
CA LYS A 27 -10.97 5.10 3.03
C LYS A 27 -10.07 5.98 2.15
N GLU A 28 -10.35 6.04 0.86
CA GLU A 28 -9.61 6.82 -0.12
C GLU A 28 -10.64 7.55 -1.00
N THR A 29 -10.51 8.87 -1.16
CA THR A 29 -11.45 9.65 -2.01
C THR A 29 -11.18 9.40 -3.49
N HIS A 30 -9.93 9.11 -3.83
CA HIS A 30 -9.41 9.08 -5.20
C HIS A 30 -9.73 10.36 -6.01
N PHE A 31 -9.92 11.50 -5.35
CA PHE A 31 -10.29 12.75 -6.00
C PHE A 31 -9.25 13.16 -7.05
N PHE A 32 -8.01 13.36 -6.64
CA PHE A 32 -6.97 13.85 -7.53
C PHE A 32 -6.57 12.84 -8.62
N ALA A 33 -6.88 11.54 -8.45
CA ALA A 33 -6.56 10.49 -9.42
C ALA A 33 -7.70 10.16 -10.40
N ARG A 34 -8.93 9.99 -9.91
CA ARG A 34 -10.05 9.41 -10.68
C ARG A 34 -11.32 10.25 -10.66
N ASN A 35 -11.58 10.95 -9.58
CA ASN A 35 -12.84 11.66 -9.37
C ASN A 35 -12.73 13.18 -9.54
N TYR A 36 -11.65 13.67 -10.16
CA TYR A 36 -11.36 15.10 -10.27
C TYR A 36 -12.47 15.90 -10.98
N GLN A 37 -13.12 15.28 -11.97
CA GLN A 37 -14.25 15.87 -12.70
C GLN A 37 -15.49 16.14 -11.83
N GLN A 38 -15.58 15.56 -10.64
CA GLN A 38 -16.68 15.82 -9.70
C GLN A 38 -16.58 17.21 -9.04
N GLY A 39 -15.44 17.90 -9.17
CA GLY A 39 -15.22 19.25 -8.65
C GLY A 39 -14.84 19.31 -7.18
N LEU A 40 -14.27 20.44 -6.74
CA LEU A 40 -13.78 20.64 -5.36
C LEU A 40 -14.89 20.52 -4.32
N MET A 41 -16.08 21.04 -4.59
CA MET A 41 -17.22 20.91 -3.66
C MET A 41 -17.58 19.45 -3.37
N TRP A 42 -17.38 18.54 -4.34
CA TRP A 42 -17.57 17.12 -4.10
C TRP A 42 -16.51 16.56 -3.15
N TYR A 43 -15.25 17.00 -3.32
CA TYR A 43 -14.12 16.61 -2.48
C TYR A 43 -14.28 17.13 -1.03
N GLU A 44 -14.58 18.42 -0.86
CA GLU A 44 -14.74 19.09 0.44
C GLU A 44 -15.85 18.46 1.29
N ARG A 45 -16.91 17.93 0.66
CA ARG A 45 -18.00 17.24 1.37
C ARG A 45 -17.52 16.04 2.19
N HIS A 46 -16.38 15.44 1.86
CA HIS A 46 -15.79 14.36 2.65
C HIS A 46 -15.25 14.85 4.01
N PHE A 47 -15.01 16.15 4.18
CA PHE A 47 -14.32 16.75 5.33
C PHE A 47 -15.18 17.73 6.12
N LEU A 48 -16.47 17.89 5.82
CA LEU A 48 -17.36 18.81 6.54
C LEU A 48 -17.43 18.56 8.06
N HIS A 49 -17.17 17.31 8.48
CA HIS A 49 -17.12 16.92 9.89
C HIS A 49 -15.78 17.25 10.58
N CYS A 50 -14.76 17.66 9.82
CA CYS A 50 -13.40 17.92 10.31
C CYS A 50 -13.18 19.39 10.66
N ALA A 51 -14.24 20.22 10.76
CA ALA A 51 -14.10 21.67 10.93
C ALA A 51 -13.35 22.08 12.20
N ALA A 52 -13.33 21.22 13.23
CA ALA A 52 -12.61 21.44 14.49
C ALA A 52 -11.23 20.77 14.54
N GLU A 53 -10.82 20.05 13.49
CA GLU A 53 -9.57 19.29 13.47
C GLU A 53 -8.39 20.21 13.12
N PRO A 54 -7.27 20.16 13.86
CA PRO A 54 -6.11 21.01 13.61
C PRO A 54 -5.40 20.66 12.30
N VAL A 55 -5.51 19.40 11.86
CA VAL A 55 -4.93 18.89 10.63
C VAL A 55 -5.98 18.05 9.92
N VAL A 56 -6.13 18.27 8.61
CA VAL A 56 -7.02 17.51 7.74
C VAL A 56 -6.21 16.94 6.59
N GLY A 57 -6.42 15.67 6.26
CA GLY A 57 -5.70 15.00 5.19
C GLY A 57 -6.46 13.81 4.63
N GLU A 58 -5.90 13.19 3.60
CA GLU A 58 -6.40 11.93 3.08
C GLU A 58 -5.26 10.96 2.78
N ILE A 59 -5.58 9.67 2.77
CA ILE A 59 -4.66 8.61 2.39
C ILE A 59 -5.17 8.04 1.07
N CYS A 60 -4.34 8.07 0.03
CA CYS A 60 -4.68 7.48 -1.26
C CYS A 60 -3.42 6.99 -1.97
N ALA A 61 -3.22 5.67 -1.98
CA ALA A 61 -2.02 5.07 -2.59
C ALA A 61 -1.89 5.37 -4.09
N ALA A 62 -3.01 5.62 -4.78
CA ALA A 62 -3.04 5.89 -6.22
C ALA A 62 -2.48 7.25 -6.62
N TYR A 63 -2.17 8.14 -5.67
CA TYR A 63 -1.58 9.45 -5.98
C TYR A 63 -0.10 9.36 -6.28
N PHE A 64 0.62 8.47 -5.58
CA PHE A 64 2.08 8.42 -5.57
C PHE A 64 2.71 8.40 -6.97
N GLU A 65 2.21 7.53 -7.86
CA GLU A 65 2.72 7.34 -9.23
C GLU A 65 2.02 8.21 -10.29
N ASN A 66 1.02 9.01 -9.90
CA ASN A 66 0.13 9.68 -10.83
C ASN A 66 0.52 11.17 -11.00
N PRO A 67 1.14 11.56 -12.12
CA PRO A 67 1.59 12.95 -12.32
C PRO A 67 0.42 13.94 -12.36
N GLN A 68 -0.74 13.54 -12.90
CA GLN A 68 -1.93 14.40 -12.89
C GLN A 68 -2.46 14.61 -11.47
N ALA A 69 -2.41 13.58 -10.63
CA ALA A 69 -2.83 13.74 -9.24
C ALA A 69 -1.91 14.70 -8.49
N ARG A 70 -0.59 14.55 -8.68
CA ARG A 70 0.41 15.45 -8.10
C ARG A 70 0.21 16.90 -8.55
N GLU A 71 0.04 17.13 -9.85
CA GLU A 71 -0.23 18.46 -10.42
C GLU A 71 -1.49 19.08 -9.80
N ARG A 72 -2.59 18.33 -9.76
CA ARG A 72 -3.87 18.82 -9.20
C ARG A 72 -3.76 19.12 -7.71
N ILE A 73 -3.03 18.30 -6.94
CA ILE A 73 -2.77 18.59 -5.52
C ILE A 73 -1.96 19.89 -5.41
N ARG A 74 -0.92 20.07 -6.22
CA ARG A 74 -0.11 21.30 -6.22
C ARG A 74 -0.96 22.53 -6.58
N THR A 75 -1.89 22.41 -7.51
CA THR A 75 -2.81 23.49 -7.90
C THR A 75 -3.74 23.91 -6.76
N HIS A 76 -4.33 22.95 -6.04
CA HIS A 76 -5.38 23.24 -5.06
C HIS A 76 -4.87 23.36 -3.61
N ILE A 77 -3.76 22.69 -3.30
CA ILE A 77 -3.19 22.58 -1.96
C ILE A 77 -1.65 22.66 -2.05
N PRO A 78 -1.08 23.78 -2.54
CA PRO A 78 0.36 23.90 -2.83
C PRO A 78 1.28 23.70 -1.61
N ASN A 79 0.78 24.00 -0.42
CA ASN A 79 1.54 23.87 0.84
C ASN A 79 1.23 22.55 1.59
N CYS A 80 0.69 21.54 0.89
CA CYS A 80 0.37 20.25 1.50
C CYS A 80 1.63 19.53 1.97
N LYS A 81 1.56 18.92 3.15
CA LYS A 81 2.55 17.95 3.63
C LYS A 81 2.26 16.59 3.00
N ILE A 82 3.24 16.02 2.32
CA ILE A 82 3.15 14.75 1.62
C ILE A 82 3.89 13.68 2.43
N ILE A 83 3.22 12.55 2.68
CA ILE A 83 3.84 11.38 3.32
C ILE A 83 3.87 10.25 2.30
N CYS A 84 5.08 9.84 1.93
CA CYS A 84 5.33 8.70 1.05
C CYS A 84 5.74 7.49 1.89
N THR A 85 4.85 6.50 1.98
CA THR A 85 5.18 5.25 2.67
C THR A 85 5.65 4.18 1.69
N LEU A 86 6.91 3.78 1.83
CA LEU A 86 7.57 2.81 0.96
C LEU A 86 7.79 1.49 1.69
N ARG A 87 7.93 0.42 0.93
CA ARG A 87 8.29 -0.93 1.41
C ARG A 87 9.05 -1.65 0.30
N ASP A 88 9.68 -2.79 0.62
CA ASP A 88 10.36 -3.64 -0.36
C ASP A 88 9.56 -3.72 -1.69
N PRO A 89 10.13 -3.24 -2.81
CA PRO A 89 9.39 -3.08 -4.04
C PRO A 89 8.97 -4.42 -4.67
N VAL A 90 9.68 -5.51 -4.39
CA VAL A 90 9.34 -6.87 -4.86
C VAL A 90 8.18 -7.44 -4.05
N GLU A 91 8.25 -7.35 -2.71
CA GLU A 91 7.12 -7.74 -1.84
C GLU A 91 5.88 -6.89 -2.15
N ARG A 92 6.09 -5.62 -2.50
CA ARG A 92 5.03 -4.71 -2.94
C ARG A 92 4.37 -5.16 -4.23
N LEU A 93 5.15 -5.50 -5.26
CA LEU A 93 4.66 -6.02 -6.53
C LEU A 93 3.84 -7.29 -6.33
N TYR A 94 4.37 -8.25 -5.55
CA TYR A 94 3.68 -9.50 -5.30
C TYR A 94 2.38 -9.30 -4.53
N SER A 95 2.39 -8.44 -3.51
CA SER A 95 1.18 -8.07 -2.79
C SER A 95 0.15 -7.35 -3.66
N TYR A 96 0.56 -6.54 -4.64
CA TYR A 96 -0.36 -5.91 -5.59
C TYR A 96 -0.94 -6.94 -6.56
N TYR A 97 -0.13 -7.90 -7.04
CA TYR A 97 -0.61 -9.04 -7.81
C TYR A 97 -1.68 -9.85 -7.04
N LYS A 98 -1.43 -10.19 -5.76
CA LYS A 98 -2.42 -10.87 -4.91
C LYS A 98 -3.74 -10.10 -4.85
N LEU A 99 -3.68 -8.77 -4.71
CA LEU A 99 -4.87 -7.91 -4.76
C LEU A 99 -5.59 -8.01 -6.11
N MET A 100 -4.86 -7.96 -7.24
CA MET A 100 -5.43 -8.08 -8.59
C MET A 100 -6.08 -9.44 -8.84
N ARG A 101 -5.47 -10.52 -8.35
CA ARG A 101 -6.05 -11.88 -8.41
C ARG A 101 -7.31 -11.97 -7.55
N HIS A 102 -7.25 -11.51 -6.31
CA HIS A 102 -8.35 -11.50 -5.34
C HIS A 102 -9.60 -10.79 -5.85
N ASN A 103 -9.43 -9.68 -6.55
CA ASN A 103 -10.55 -8.88 -7.08
C ASN A 103 -10.90 -9.18 -8.55
N GLY A 104 -10.39 -10.29 -9.11
CA GLY A 104 -10.72 -10.78 -10.45
C GLY A 104 -10.23 -9.89 -11.60
N ARG A 105 -9.21 -9.04 -11.37
CA ARG A 105 -8.61 -8.17 -12.40
C ARG A 105 -7.65 -8.92 -13.31
N THR A 106 -7.02 -9.97 -12.83
CA THR A 106 -6.17 -10.84 -13.64
C THR A 106 -6.38 -12.30 -13.25
N GLU A 107 -6.17 -13.19 -14.21
CA GLU A 107 -6.13 -14.65 -14.04
C GLU A 107 -4.73 -15.19 -14.37
N LEU A 108 -3.85 -14.33 -14.87
CA LEU A 108 -2.51 -14.68 -15.33
C LEU A 108 -1.60 -15.07 -14.16
N PRO A 109 -0.58 -15.92 -14.40
CA PRO A 109 0.57 -16.08 -13.52
C PRO A 109 1.25 -14.75 -13.20
N PHE A 110 2.03 -14.71 -12.12
CA PHE A 110 2.63 -13.46 -11.64
C PHE A 110 3.54 -12.80 -12.68
N GLU A 111 4.46 -13.55 -13.29
CA GLU A 111 5.38 -13.01 -14.30
C GLU A 111 4.67 -12.47 -15.54
N GLU A 112 3.68 -13.21 -16.06
CA GLU A 112 2.85 -12.74 -17.18
C GLU A 112 2.03 -11.49 -16.81
N ALA A 113 1.52 -11.42 -15.57
CA ALA A 113 0.82 -10.24 -15.09
C ALA A 113 1.74 -9.02 -15.01
N LEU A 114 3.01 -9.18 -14.63
CA LEU A 114 3.99 -8.09 -14.62
C LEU A 114 4.23 -7.52 -16.01
N VAL A 115 4.36 -8.40 -17.02
CA VAL A 115 4.55 -8.00 -18.43
C VAL A 115 3.29 -7.35 -19.00
N ARG A 116 2.10 -7.90 -18.72
CA ARG A 116 0.85 -7.37 -19.26
C ARG A 116 0.41 -6.07 -18.60
N HIS A 117 0.76 -5.88 -17.34
CA HIS A 117 0.36 -4.72 -16.55
C HIS A 117 1.58 -3.87 -16.19
N ASN A 118 2.15 -3.18 -17.18
CA ASN A 118 3.32 -2.29 -17.01
C ASN A 118 3.20 -1.30 -15.83
N GLN A 119 1.97 -0.90 -15.46
CA GLN A 119 1.71 -0.06 -14.28
C GLN A 119 2.20 -0.69 -12.97
N MET A 120 2.24 -2.03 -12.87
CA MET A 120 2.82 -2.73 -11.74
C MET A 120 4.28 -2.32 -11.55
N MET A 121 5.09 -2.37 -12.60
CA MET A 121 6.50 -1.99 -12.53
C MET A 121 6.68 -0.47 -12.41
N ALA A 122 5.88 0.32 -13.15
CA ALA A 122 5.97 1.78 -13.12
C ALA A 122 5.76 2.36 -11.71
N SER A 123 4.88 1.72 -10.93
CA SER A 123 4.57 2.12 -9.54
C SER A 123 5.63 1.72 -8.52
N SER A 124 6.64 0.93 -8.93
CA SER A 124 7.83 0.62 -8.13
C SER A 124 9.01 1.55 -8.41
N ARG A 125 8.86 2.55 -9.29
CA ARG A 125 9.88 3.59 -9.56
C ARG A 125 9.91 4.64 -8.45
N TYR A 126 10.30 4.22 -7.26
CA TYR A 126 10.23 5.04 -6.06
C TYR A 126 11.10 6.31 -6.09
N ALA A 127 12.36 6.22 -6.53
CA ALA A 127 13.24 7.39 -6.59
C ALA A 127 12.70 8.42 -7.59
N LEU A 128 12.18 7.98 -8.74
CA LEU A 128 11.49 8.86 -9.69
C LEU A 128 10.35 9.61 -9.00
N HIS A 129 9.41 8.87 -8.40
CA HIS A 129 8.20 9.48 -7.84
C HIS A 129 8.53 10.37 -6.64
N VAL A 130 9.38 9.91 -5.72
CA VAL A 130 9.80 10.71 -4.55
C VAL A 130 10.46 12.01 -4.99
N ARG A 131 11.38 11.95 -5.96
CA ARG A 131 12.03 13.15 -6.50
C ARG A 131 11.00 14.12 -7.07
N ASP A 132 10.06 13.63 -7.88
CA ASP A 132 9.01 14.48 -8.45
C ASP A 132 8.16 15.15 -7.37
N TRP A 133 7.78 14.43 -6.31
CA TRP A 133 7.06 15.01 -5.16
C TRP A 133 7.91 16.06 -4.45
N GLN A 134 9.20 15.81 -4.23
CA GLN A 134 10.11 16.78 -3.60
C GLN A 134 10.34 18.02 -4.48
N MET A 135 10.36 17.87 -5.80
CA MET A 135 10.46 19.01 -6.73
C MET A 135 9.21 19.89 -6.69
N ASP A 136 8.03 19.29 -6.62
CA ASP A 136 6.75 20.03 -6.68
C ASP A 136 6.37 20.69 -5.34
N PHE A 137 6.72 20.08 -4.19
CA PHE A 137 6.31 20.54 -2.86
C PHE A 137 7.48 21.01 -1.98
N GLY A 138 8.71 20.74 -2.38
CA GLY A 138 9.93 20.98 -1.58
C GLY A 138 10.22 19.84 -0.60
N SER A 139 11.50 19.52 -0.41
CA SER A 139 11.92 18.38 0.44
C SER A 139 11.45 18.48 1.88
N ARG A 140 11.25 19.69 2.43
CA ARG A 140 10.71 19.90 3.79
C ARG A 140 9.23 19.56 3.93
N ASN A 141 8.48 19.48 2.83
CA ASN A 141 7.08 19.12 2.79
C ASN A 141 6.86 17.68 2.29
N VAL A 142 7.91 16.89 2.10
CA VAL A 142 7.80 15.48 1.70
C VAL A 142 8.55 14.60 2.69
N LEU A 143 7.80 13.87 3.51
CA LEU A 143 8.34 12.85 4.40
C LEU A 143 8.30 11.49 3.70
N VAL A 144 9.44 10.79 3.69
CA VAL A 144 9.51 9.40 3.25
C VAL A 144 9.71 8.50 4.45
N VAL A 145 8.82 7.52 4.63
CA VAL A 145 8.88 6.54 5.72
C VAL A 145 8.89 5.12 5.17
N LEU A 146 9.72 4.26 5.75
CA LEU A 146 9.90 2.89 5.29
C LEU A 146 9.15 1.92 6.21
N ASN A 147 8.33 1.04 5.65
CA ASN A 147 7.60 0.03 6.43
C ASN A 147 8.51 -0.87 7.28
N ASP A 148 9.79 -1.00 6.91
CA ASP A 148 10.77 -1.77 7.66
C ASP A 148 11.02 -1.14 9.04
N ASP A 149 11.07 0.20 9.11
CA ASP A 149 11.22 0.95 10.37
C ASP A 149 10.03 0.72 11.30
N LEU A 150 8.83 0.52 10.76
CA LEU A 150 7.66 0.17 11.56
C LEU A 150 7.78 -1.21 12.20
N GLN A 151 8.56 -2.13 11.62
CA GLN A 151 8.82 -3.42 12.25
C GLN A 151 9.91 -3.33 13.31
N THR A 152 10.88 -2.43 13.13
CA THR A 152 12.04 -2.28 14.01
C THR A 152 11.72 -1.40 15.22
N ASP A 153 11.15 -0.21 15.00
CA ASP A 153 10.75 0.73 16.06
C ASP A 153 9.43 1.44 15.67
N PRO A 154 8.28 0.82 16.01
CA PRO A 154 6.97 1.36 15.66
C PRO A 154 6.66 2.73 16.30
N GLN A 155 7.22 3.03 17.47
CA GLN A 155 6.96 4.28 18.18
C GLN A 155 7.76 5.42 17.53
N ALA A 156 9.03 5.20 17.21
CA ALA A 156 9.84 6.18 16.48
C ALA A 156 9.25 6.45 15.08
N TYR A 157 8.76 5.41 14.40
CA TYR A 157 8.04 5.56 13.14
C TYR A 157 6.84 6.51 13.28
N LEU A 158 5.97 6.27 14.27
CA LEU A 158 4.80 7.13 14.51
C LEU A 158 5.21 8.56 14.87
N ASN A 159 6.21 8.72 15.74
CA ASN A 159 6.72 10.03 16.14
C ASN A 159 7.20 10.83 14.92
N SER A 160 7.90 10.19 13.97
CA SER A 160 8.37 10.86 12.75
C SER A 160 7.21 11.47 11.95
N ILE A 161 6.07 10.76 11.90
CA ILE A 161 4.88 11.25 11.18
C ILE A 161 4.19 12.35 11.97
N THR A 162 3.96 12.17 13.28
CA THR A 162 3.26 13.17 14.11
C THR A 162 4.05 14.46 14.19
N ASP A 163 5.37 14.37 14.36
CA ASP A 163 6.26 15.52 14.42
C ASP A 163 6.29 16.24 13.05
N PHE A 164 6.29 15.48 11.95
CA PHE A 164 6.24 16.05 10.59
C PHE A 164 4.93 16.81 10.32
N ILE A 165 3.77 16.28 10.71
CA ILE A 165 2.47 16.94 10.49
C ILE A 165 2.12 17.96 11.58
N GLY A 166 2.91 18.05 12.66
CA GLY A 166 2.76 19.05 13.72
C GLY A 166 1.64 18.76 14.71
N ILE A 167 1.34 17.48 14.97
CA ILE A 167 0.36 17.08 16.00
C ILE A 167 1.05 16.46 17.22
N GLY A 168 0.32 16.35 18.33
CA GLY A 168 0.79 15.65 19.51
C GLY A 168 1.14 14.19 19.23
N ARG A 169 2.21 13.68 19.85
CA ARG A 169 2.66 12.30 19.67
C ARG A 169 1.59 11.30 20.11
N ILE A 170 1.42 10.27 19.28
CA ILE A 170 0.44 9.21 19.51
C ILE A 170 1.19 7.99 20.06
N ALA A 171 0.71 7.45 21.18
CA ALA A 171 1.25 6.22 21.74
C ALA A 171 0.95 5.02 20.84
N PHE A 172 1.98 4.27 20.47
CA PHE A 172 1.83 3.05 19.68
C PHE A 172 1.05 1.99 20.46
N ARG A 173 0.15 1.29 19.76
CA ARG A 173 -0.66 0.20 20.32
C ARG A 173 -0.65 -0.98 19.35
N GLU A 174 -0.06 -2.09 19.77
CA GLU A 174 0.05 -3.30 18.94
C GLU A 174 -1.29 -3.81 18.41
N ALA A 175 -2.35 -3.72 19.22
CA ALA A 175 -3.69 -4.14 18.85
C ALA A 175 -4.20 -3.49 17.55
N VAL A 176 -3.84 -2.23 17.29
CA VAL A 176 -4.26 -1.47 16.10
C VAL A 176 -3.57 -2.01 14.83
N VAL A 177 -2.32 -2.45 14.95
CA VAL A 177 -1.59 -3.09 13.85
C VAL A 177 -2.12 -4.50 13.61
N ALA A 178 -2.37 -5.28 14.67
CA ALA A 178 -2.91 -6.63 14.57
C ALA A 178 -4.28 -6.65 13.86
N SER A 179 -5.18 -5.74 14.21
CA SER A 179 -6.49 -5.62 13.53
C SER A 179 -6.37 -5.18 12.07
N SER A 180 -5.34 -4.40 11.74
CA SER A 180 -5.08 -3.95 10.37
C SER A 180 -4.52 -5.07 9.48
N ASN A 181 -3.69 -5.95 10.06
CA ASN A 181 -3.09 -7.10 9.39
C ASN A 181 -4.09 -8.22 9.09
N ALA A 182 -5.22 -8.29 9.80
CA ALA A 182 -6.32 -9.22 9.48
C ALA A 182 -6.91 -9.03 8.07
N ASN A 183 -6.56 -7.93 7.38
CA ASN A 183 -6.94 -7.67 5.99
C ASN A 183 -5.87 -8.15 4.98
N SER A 184 -4.96 -9.05 5.35
CA SER A 184 -4.06 -9.70 4.43
C SER A 184 -4.85 -10.52 3.40
N ILE A 185 -4.40 -10.45 2.15
CA ILE A 185 -4.97 -11.23 1.05
C ILE A 185 -4.04 -12.41 0.85
N ASP A 186 -4.44 -13.52 1.45
CA ASP A 186 -3.63 -14.74 1.48
C ASP A 186 -4.28 -15.86 0.65
N VAL A 187 -5.53 -15.69 0.24
CA VAL A 187 -6.25 -16.63 -0.63
C VAL A 187 -6.75 -15.97 -1.91
N ALA A 188 -6.64 -16.71 -3.01
CA ALA A 188 -7.26 -16.38 -4.29
C ALA A 188 -8.79 -16.61 -4.23
N PRO A 189 -9.57 -15.99 -5.13
CA PRO A 189 -11.00 -16.29 -5.20
C PRO A 189 -11.19 -17.67 -5.85
N ARG A 190 -12.24 -18.41 -5.46
CA ARG A 190 -12.61 -19.68 -6.12
C ARG A 190 -12.83 -19.52 -7.62
N SER A 191 -13.39 -18.39 -8.03
CA SER A 191 -13.68 -18.06 -9.42
C SER A 191 -13.36 -16.59 -9.69
N ALA A 192 -12.44 -16.36 -10.61
CA ALA A 192 -12.08 -15.00 -11.02
C ALA A 192 -13.23 -14.27 -11.73
N ARG A 193 -14.09 -14.99 -12.46
CA ARG A 193 -15.31 -14.43 -13.07
C ARG A 193 -16.28 -13.94 -12.00
N LEU A 194 -16.52 -14.75 -10.96
CA LEU A 194 -17.37 -14.36 -9.84
C LEU A 194 -16.82 -13.14 -9.10
N ALA A 195 -15.52 -13.15 -8.78
CA ALA A 195 -14.85 -12.02 -8.15
C ALA A 195 -14.94 -10.74 -9.00
N ARG A 196 -14.79 -10.86 -10.32
CA ARG A 196 -14.92 -9.73 -11.27
C ARG A 196 -16.33 -9.16 -11.27
N SER A 197 -17.36 -10.01 -11.39
CA SER A 197 -18.76 -9.60 -11.35
C SER A 197 -19.11 -8.96 -10.01
N ALA A 198 -18.67 -9.57 -8.90
CA ALA A 198 -18.87 -9.02 -7.56
C ALA A 198 -18.18 -7.66 -7.38
N ARG A 199 -16.98 -7.47 -7.94
CA ARG A 199 -16.28 -6.18 -7.93
C ARG A 199 -17.07 -5.11 -8.69
N GLN A 200 -17.56 -5.43 -9.89
CA GLN A 200 -18.37 -4.51 -10.70
C GLN A 200 -19.68 -4.17 -10.00
N PHE A 201 -20.36 -5.16 -9.42
CA PHE A 201 -21.58 -4.96 -8.66
C PHE A 201 -21.36 -4.11 -7.40
N LYS A 202 -20.29 -4.37 -6.65
CA LYS A 202 -19.90 -3.55 -5.49
C LYS A 202 -19.61 -2.10 -5.89
N PHE A 203 -18.97 -1.89 -7.05
CA PHE A 203 -18.74 -0.55 -7.59
C PHE A 203 -20.07 0.13 -7.96
N TRP A 204 -20.96 -0.57 -8.66
CA TRP A 204 -22.30 -0.07 -9.02
C TRP A 204 -23.16 0.30 -7.79
N LEU A 205 -23.13 -0.50 -6.72
CA LEU A 205 -23.82 -0.16 -5.47
C LEU A 205 -23.28 1.14 -4.85
N ARG A 206 -21.95 1.35 -4.91
CA ARG A 206 -21.31 2.57 -4.41
C ARG A 206 -21.70 3.79 -5.24
N THR A 207 -21.76 3.69 -6.57
CA THR A 207 -22.18 4.81 -7.43
C THR A 207 -23.64 5.18 -7.21
N ARG A 208 -24.49 4.20 -6.90
CA ARG A 208 -25.91 4.41 -6.52
C ARG A 208 -26.11 4.83 -5.05
N ARG A 209 -25.05 5.03 -4.27
CA ARG A 209 -25.10 5.37 -2.82
C ARG A 209 -25.94 4.38 -1.99
N MET A 210 -25.99 3.11 -2.39
CA MET A 210 -26.77 2.05 -1.74
C MET A 210 -26.04 1.46 -0.53
N TYR A 211 -25.63 2.31 0.42
CA TYR A 211 -24.83 1.90 1.57
C TYR A 211 -25.54 0.88 2.47
N ARG A 212 -26.88 0.96 2.60
CA ARG A 212 -27.68 -0.02 3.35
C ARG A 212 -27.57 -1.42 2.75
N THR A 213 -27.79 -1.56 1.44
CA THR A 213 -27.66 -2.82 0.71
C THR A 213 -26.23 -3.36 0.79
N GLN A 214 -25.23 -2.49 0.62
CA GLN A 214 -23.83 -2.89 0.75
C GLN A 214 -23.53 -3.48 2.14
N ARG A 215 -24.07 -2.88 3.22
CA ARG A 215 -23.93 -3.42 4.59
C ARG A 215 -24.63 -4.76 4.76
N LEU A 216 -25.84 -4.92 4.22
CA LEU A 216 -26.56 -6.19 4.27
C LEU A 216 -25.79 -7.32 3.56
N LEU A 217 -25.29 -7.06 2.35
CA LEU A 217 -24.48 -8.04 1.59
C LEU A 217 -23.18 -8.39 2.32
N THR A 218 -22.56 -7.43 2.99
CA THR A 218 -21.39 -7.69 3.85
C THR A 218 -21.76 -8.59 5.02
N LYS A 219 -22.84 -8.28 5.74
CA LYS A 219 -23.30 -9.08 6.89
C LYS A 219 -23.70 -10.51 6.48
N ALA A 220 -24.26 -10.66 5.28
CA ALA A 220 -24.61 -11.96 4.70
C ALA A 220 -23.40 -12.75 4.16
N GLY A 221 -22.18 -12.22 4.25
CA GLY A 221 -20.97 -12.92 3.80
C GLY A 221 -20.80 -13.01 2.28
N ILE A 222 -21.63 -12.33 1.48
CA ILE A 222 -21.60 -12.39 0.01
C ILE A 222 -20.23 -12.00 -0.53
N TRP A 223 -19.60 -10.96 0.04
CA TRP A 223 -18.26 -10.54 -0.41
C TRP A 223 -17.18 -11.58 -0.05
N GLN A 224 -17.27 -12.19 1.14
CA GLN A 224 -16.32 -13.24 1.55
C GLN A 224 -16.43 -14.46 0.64
N PHE A 225 -17.66 -14.83 0.26
CA PHE A 225 -17.91 -15.90 -0.70
C PHE A 225 -17.33 -15.57 -2.09
N CYS A 226 -17.58 -14.37 -2.61
CA CYS A 226 -17.16 -14.00 -3.97
C CYS A 226 -15.65 -13.79 -4.12
N PHE A 227 -14.97 -13.29 -3.09
CA PHE A 227 -13.54 -12.95 -3.15
C PHE A 227 -12.63 -13.99 -2.47
N GLY A 228 -13.20 -14.93 -1.71
CA GLY A 228 -12.45 -15.90 -0.92
C GLY A 228 -12.63 -17.36 -1.36
N GLY A 229 -12.17 -18.25 -0.50
CA GLY A 229 -12.40 -19.69 -0.56
C GLY A 229 -11.64 -20.46 -1.65
N GLY A 230 -10.73 -19.80 -2.39
CA GLY A 230 -9.80 -20.45 -3.30
C GLY A 230 -8.49 -20.84 -2.61
N PRO A 231 -7.47 -21.29 -3.38
CA PRO A 231 -6.20 -21.72 -2.83
C PRO A 231 -5.44 -20.55 -2.20
N ALA A 232 -4.58 -20.85 -1.22
CA ALA A 232 -3.62 -19.91 -0.71
C ALA A 232 -2.65 -19.45 -1.82
N PHE A 233 -2.24 -18.19 -1.80
CA PHE A 233 -1.18 -17.74 -2.69
C PHE A 233 0.14 -18.39 -2.26
N PRO A 234 0.88 -19.01 -3.19
CA PRO A 234 2.19 -19.56 -2.86
C PRO A 234 3.15 -18.44 -2.42
N PRO A 235 4.23 -18.74 -1.69
CA PRO A 235 5.33 -17.80 -1.55
C PRO A 235 5.89 -17.44 -2.93
N LEU A 236 6.49 -16.25 -3.04
CA LEU A 236 7.15 -15.85 -4.27
C LEU A 236 8.37 -16.75 -4.51
N ASP A 237 8.48 -17.28 -5.73
CA ASP A 237 9.62 -18.12 -6.13
C ASP A 237 10.95 -17.37 -5.91
N PRO A 238 11.96 -17.98 -5.26
CA PRO A 238 13.23 -17.33 -4.97
C PRO A 238 13.98 -16.81 -6.22
N SER A 239 13.92 -17.53 -7.35
CA SER A 239 14.56 -17.12 -8.60
C SER A 239 13.88 -15.90 -9.21
N VAL A 240 12.55 -15.84 -9.14
CA VAL A 240 11.75 -14.68 -9.57
C VAL A 240 12.02 -13.49 -8.67
N LYS A 241 12.07 -13.71 -7.35
CA LYS A 241 12.42 -12.67 -6.38
C LYS A 241 13.81 -12.09 -6.67
N TRP A 242 14.81 -12.94 -6.95
CA TRP A 242 16.15 -12.51 -7.32
C TRP A 242 16.14 -11.67 -8.61
N ARG A 243 15.50 -12.16 -9.68
CA ARG A 243 15.42 -11.45 -10.96
C ARG A 243 14.76 -10.08 -10.83
N LEU A 244 13.71 -9.98 -10.03
CA LEU A 244 13.04 -8.70 -9.77
C LEU A 244 13.90 -7.74 -8.95
N ARG A 245 14.65 -8.24 -7.96
CA ARG A 245 15.60 -7.41 -7.21
C ARG A 245 16.71 -6.89 -8.10
N ASP A 246 17.24 -7.73 -8.98
CA ASP A 246 18.26 -7.31 -9.93
C ASP A 246 17.72 -6.25 -10.91
N LEU A 247 16.52 -6.48 -11.46
CA LEU A 247 15.85 -5.52 -12.34
C LEU A 247 15.55 -4.17 -11.68
N LEU A 248 15.20 -4.18 -10.39
CA LEU A 248 14.86 -2.98 -9.63
C LEU A 248 16.07 -2.34 -8.92
N ARG A 249 17.23 -3.00 -8.92
CA ARG A 249 18.44 -2.56 -8.20
C ARG A 249 18.84 -1.13 -8.56
N PRO A 250 18.93 -0.72 -9.85
CA PRO A 250 19.33 0.65 -10.16
C PRO A 250 18.40 1.69 -9.54
N GLU A 251 17.11 1.38 -9.46
CA GLU A 251 16.14 2.29 -8.86
C GLU A 251 16.20 2.31 -7.33
N VAL A 252 16.49 1.18 -6.70
CA VAL A 252 16.71 1.11 -5.25
C VAL A 252 17.98 1.87 -4.86
N GLU A 253 19.05 1.78 -5.66
CA GLU A 253 20.29 2.54 -5.44
C GLU A 253 20.08 4.05 -5.63
N MET A 254 19.29 4.46 -6.63
CA MET A 254 18.88 5.86 -6.77
C MET A 254 18.09 6.35 -5.56
N LEU A 255 17.18 5.53 -5.03
CA LEU A 255 16.40 5.88 -3.84
C LEU A 255 17.27 5.95 -2.58
N GLU A 256 18.18 5.00 -2.40
CA GLU A 256 19.14 4.95 -1.29
C GLU A 256 19.96 6.25 -1.22
N ASN A 257 20.50 6.68 -2.35
CA ASN A 257 21.23 7.95 -2.45
C ASN A 257 20.32 9.17 -2.22
N LEU A 258 19.07 9.15 -2.74
CA LEU A 258 18.11 10.24 -2.56
C LEU A 258 17.70 10.43 -1.10
N LEU A 259 17.61 9.33 -0.34
CA LEU A 259 17.17 9.33 1.06
C LEU A 259 18.32 9.37 2.06
N ASP A 260 19.56 9.18 1.61
CA ASP A 260 20.73 8.96 2.46
C ASP A 260 20.48 7.87 3.51
N ARG A 261 19.98 6.72 3.04
CA ARG A 261 19.53 5.61 3.90
C ARG A 261 19.90 4.25 3.33
N ASP A 262 20.40 3.35 4.18
CA ASP A 262 20.71 1.98 3.79
C ASP A 262 19.46 1.19 3.35
N LEU A 263 19.43 0.78 2.08
CA LEU A 263 18.41 -0.09 1.49
C LEU A 263 18.99 -1.42 1.02
N SER A 264 20.11 -1.87 1.61
CA SER A 264 20.76 -3.16 1.29
C SER A 264 19.80 -4.34 1.37
N ASN A 265 18.86 -4.32 2.31
CA ASN A 265 17.83 -5.35 2.47
C ASN A 265 16.86 -5.45 1.29
N TRP A 266 16.74 -4.43 0.44
CA TRP A 266 15.92 -4.43 -0.78
C TRP A 266 16.71 -4.85 -2.02
N LYS A 267 18.06 -4.80 -1.96
CA LYS A 267 18.98 -5.20 -3.04
C LYS A 267 19.40 -6.66 -2.94
N ASN A 268 19.68 -7.14 -1.72
CA ASN A 268 20.28 -8.46 -1.50
C ASN A 268 19.22 -9.55 -1.34
N ALA A 269 19.25 -10.60 -2.16
CA ALA A 269 18.47 -11.80 -1.85
C ALA A 269 18.86 -12.28 -0.45
N THR A 270 17.90 -12.43 0.46
CA THR A 270 18.18 -13.03 1.76
C THR A 270 18.68 -14.45 1.49
N THR A 271 19.99 -14.66 1.57
CA THR A 271 20.59 -15.99 1.51
C THR A 271 20.26 -16.70 2.82
N GLN A 272 19.05 -17.24 2.91
CA GLN A 272 18.67 -18.19 3.96
C GLN A 272 18.05 -19.42 3.30
N ALA A 273 18.92 -20.23 2.68
CA ALA A 273 18.79 -21.68 2.53
C ALA A 273 19.99 -22.25 1.73
N SER A 274 21.21 -22.17 2.27
CA SER A 274 22.34 -23.00 1.76
C SER A 274 23.32 -23.43 2.85
N THR A 275 22.90 -23.46 4.12
CA THR A 275 23.65 -24.04 5.24
C THR A 275 22.83 -25.14 5.89
N ALA A 276 22.43 -26.13 5.08
CA ALA A 276 21.95 -27.42 5.58
C ALA A 276 22.34 -28.61 4.67
N ALA A 277 23.15 -28.39 3.63
CA ALA A 277 23.56 -29.43 2.68
C ALA A 277 25.03 -29.88 2.80
N SER A 278 25.82 -29.30 3.71
CA SER A 278 27.24 -29.68 3.90
C SER A 278 27.52 -30.41 5.22
N CYS A 279 26.49 -30.88 5.95
CA CYS A 279 26.67 -31.61 7.21
C CYS A 279 25.99 -33.00 7.20
N LYS A 280 25.93 -33.67 6.04
CA LYS A 280 25.50 -35.08 5.92
C LYS A 280 26.41 -35.95 5.04
N ILE A 281 27.65 -35.53 4.79
CA ILE A 281 28.66 -36.37 4.15
C ILE A 281 29.93 -36.32 5.01
N THR A 282 29.83 -36.84 6.24
CA THR A 282 30.97 -37.22 7.09
C THR A 282 30.42 -37.96 8.30
N GLN A 283 29.80 -39.11 8.07
CA GLN A 283 29.59 -40.19 9.05
C GLN A 283 29.01 -41.41 8.32
N ALA A 284 29.87 -42.04 7.53
CA ALA A 284 29.77 -43.42 7.09
C ALA A 284 31.18 -43.79 6.62
N ASP A 285 31.98 -44.25 7.59
CA ASP A 285 33.04 -45.27 7.50
C ASP A 285 33.89 -45.21 8.79
#